data_AF-A0A813MIM4-F1
#
_entry.id   AF-A0A813MIM4-F1
#
_cell.length_a   1.000
_cell.length_b   1.000
_cell.length_c   1.000
_cell.angle_alpha   90.00
_cell.angle_beta   90.00
_cell.angle_gamma   90.00
#
_symmetry.space_group_name_H-M   'P 1'
#
loop_
_entity.id
_entity.type
_entity.pdbx_description
1 polymer ?
#
loop_
_entity_poly.entity_id
_entity_poly.type
_entity_poly.pdbx_seq_one_letter_code
_entity_poly.pdbx_strand_id
1 'polypeptide(L)'
;MNQTPSAILTHNKNFHSAYDLNDLSDVTTCINNETNLVDYIFYTKQDNDRYRLNLLSRYDLYKQQQMLNLHLPNHQFASDHFLLAAKFALKLKKKKKK
;
A
#
# COMPACT_ATOMS: atom_id res chain seq x y z
N MET A 1 -21.70 6.52 -37.80
CA MET A 1 -20.41 6.57 -37.09
C MET A 1 -20.52 5.67 -35.87
N ASN A 2 -19.93 4.48 -35.93
CA ASN A 2 -19.97 3.52 -34.83
C ASN A 2 -18.93 3.98 -33.78
N GLN A 3 -19.40 4.53 -32.67
CA GLN A 3 -18.54 4.80 -31.53
C GLN A 3 -18.18 3.46 -30.88
N THR A 4 -16.96 3.00 -31.07
CA THR A 4 -16.38 1.93 -30.27
C THR A 4 -16.35 2.38 -28.81
N PRO A 5 -16.89 1.61 -27.86
CA PRO A 5 -16.75 1.93 -26.44
C PRO A 5 -15.25 2.01 -26.12
N SER A 6 -14.79 3.13 -25.53
CA SER A 6 -13.39 3.19 -25.07
C SER A 6 -13.24 2.19 -23.92
N ALA A 7 -12.27 1.29 -24.01
CA ALA A 7 -11.96 0.31 -22.96
C ALA A 7 -11.24 0.96 -21.75
N ILE A 8 -11.66 2.16 -21.36
CA ILE A 8 -11.04 2.94 -20.29
C ILE A 8 -11.84 2.69 -19.00
N LEU A 9 -11.23 1.98 -18.06
CA LEU A 9 -11.71 1.90 -16.69
C LEU A 9 -11.29 3.17 -15.95
N THR A 10 -12.24 3.84 -15.29
CA THR A 10 -11.99 5.07 -14.53
C THR A 10 -12.52 4.96 -13.11
N HIS A 11 -11.95 5.74 -12.19
CA HIS A 11 -12.44 5.86 -10.82
C HIS A 11 -12.33 7.31 -10.33
N ASN A 12 -13.14 7.67 -9.34
CA ASN A 12 -13.18 9.02 -8.75
C ASN A 12 -12.38 9.16 -7.44
N LYS A 13 -11.58 8.14 -7.09
CA LYS A 13 -10.74 8.14 -5.90
C LYS A 13 -9.34 8.64 -6.24
N ASN A 14 -8.72 9.34 -5.30
CA ASN A 14 -7.30 9.68 -5.40
C ASN A 14 -6.55 8.79 -4.40
N PHE A 15 -6.15 7.60 -4.85
CA PHE A 15 -5.44 6.63 -4.03
C PHE A 15 -3.95 6.96 -3.95
N HIS A 16 -3.40 6.81 -2.74
CA HIS A 16 -1.98 6.93 -2.43
C HIS A 16 -1.56 5.60 -1.80
N SER A 17 -0.41 5.06 -2.18
CA SER A 17 0.17 3.92 -1.47
C SER A 17 0.82 4.39 -0.16
N ALA A 18 0.69 3.60 0.90
CA ALA A 18 1.42 3.82 2.14
C ALA A 18 2.92 3.56 1.96
N TYR A 19 3.32 2.76 0.96
CA TYR A 19 4.70 2.40 0.63
C TYR A 19 5.12 3.04 -0.70
N ASP A 20 6.42 3.21 -0.94
CA ASP A 20 6.91 3.74 -2.22
C ASP A 20 6.93 2.63 -3.26
N LEU A 21 6.06 2.73 -4.27
CA LEU A 21 5.94 1.71 -5.31
C LEU A 21 7.01 1.81 -6.40
N ASN A 22 7.84 2.86 -6.36
CA ASN A 22 8.96 3.01 -7.27
C ASN A 22 10.23 2.33 -6.73
N ASP A 23 10.25 1.99 -5.43
CA ASP A 23 11.34 1.24 -4.84
C ASP A 23 11.16 -0.26 -5.09
N LEU A 24 11.77 -0.74 -6.18
CA LEU A 24 11.72 -2.15 -6.59
C LEU A 24 12.49 -3.08 -5.64
N SER A 25 13.19 -2.55 -4.63
CA SER A 25 13.93 -3.36 -3.66
C SER A 25 13.07 -3.84 -2.49
N ASP A 26 11.92 -3.20 -2.25
CA ASP A 26 10.98 -3.60 -1.20
C ASP A 26 10.28 -4.92 -1.55
N VAL A 27 10.08 -5.76 -0.54
CA VAL A 27 9.39 -7.06 -0.70
C VAL A 27 8.24 -7.19 0.27
N THR A 28 7.16 -7.81 -0.19
CA THR A 28 6.01 -8.16 0.66
C THR A 28 5.75 -9.66 0.69
N THR A 29 6.36 -10.42 -0.21
CA THR A 29 6.31 -11.88 -0.21
C THR A 29 7.66 -12.49 -0.63
N CYS A 30 7.98 -13.66 -0.08
CA CYS A 30 9.09 -14.48 -0.55
C CYS A 30 8.68 -15.96 -0.55
N ILE A 31 8.69 -16.59 -1.73
CA ILE A 31 8.36 -18.01 -1.88
C ILE A 31 9.33 -18.65 -2.88
N ASN A 32 9.88 -19.81 -2.54
CA ASN A 32 10.82 -20.55 -3.41
C ASN A 32 11.98 -19.70 -3.96
N ASN A 33 12.57 -18.83 -3.14
CA ASN A 33 13.62 -17.86 -3.51
C ASN A 33 13.19 -16.76 -4.51
N GLU A 34 11.90 -16.65 -4.82
CA GLU A 34 11.34 -15.52 -5.54
C GLU A 34 10.82 -14.49 -4.54
N THR A 35 11.05 -13.21 -4.83
CA THR A 35 10.61 -12.10 -3.98
C THR A 35 9.81 -11.12 -4.82
N ASN A 36 8.67 -10.69 -4.30
CA ASN A 36 7.82 -9.73 -5.01
C ASN A 36 7.20 -8.70 -4.04
N LEU A 37 6.77 -7.57 -4.61
CA LEU A 37 5.93 -6.59 -3.95
C LEU A 37 4.51 -6.70 -4.54
N VAL A 38 3.61 -7.33 -3.80
CA VAL A 38 2.23 -7.63 -4.26
C VAL A 38 1.15 -7.21 -3.27
N ASP A 39 1.56 -6.78 -2.07
CA ASP A 39 0.65 -6.34 -1.02
C ASP A 39 0.70 -4.82 -0.88
N TYR A 40 -0.47 -4.21 -0.65
CA TYR A 40 -0.61 -2.77 -0.68
C TYR A 40 -1.55 -2.26 0.41
N ILE A 41 -1.19 -1.15 1.04
CA ILE A 41 -2.13 -0.33 1.80
C ILE A 41 -2.36 0.96 1.02
N PHE A 42 -3.46 1.01 0.28
CA PHE A 42 -3.91 2.25 -0.38
C PHE A 42 -4.79 3.07 0.55
N TYR A 43 -4.56 4.38 0.58
CA TYR A 43 -5.36 5.34 1.35
C TYR A 43 -5.66 6.58 0.52
N THR A 44 -6.69 7.33 0.92
CA THR A 44 -7.07 8.58 0.24
C THR A 44 -6.66 9.78 1.08
N LYS A 45 -5.88 10.68 0.49
CA LYS A 45 -5.68 12.03 1.02
C LYS A 45 -6.86 12.89 0.57
N GLN A 46 -8.02 12.77 1.23
CA GLN A 46 -9.17 13.57 0.83
C GLN A 46 -9.02 15.01 1.38
N ASP A 47 -8.84 15.99 0.49
CA ASP A 47 -8.82 17.42 0.83
C ASP A 47 -10.21 18.09 0.72
N ASN A 48 -11.22 17.33 0.26
CA ASN A 48 -12.60 17.80 0.13
C ASN A 48 -13.37 17.67 1.45
N ASP A 49 -13.17 18.68 2.30
CA ASP A 49 -14.03 19.20 3.36
C ASP A 49 -14.49 18.33 4.55
N ARG A 50 -14.38 17.00 4.54
CA ARG A 50 -14.86 16.17 5.66
C ARG A 50 -13.74 15.62 6.53
N TYR A 51 -12.75 14.99 5.91
CA TYR A 51 -11.65 14.37 6.64
C TYR A 51 -10.42 14.22 5.77
N ARG A 52 -9.23 14.28 6.38
CA ARG A 52 -7.94 14.04 5.72
C ARG A 52 -7.16 12.98 6.49
N LEU A 53 -6.78 11.90 5.82
CA LEU A 53 -5.85 10.90 6.36
C LEU A 53 -4.41 11.32 6.02
N ASN A 54 -3.58 11.44 7.04
CA ASN A 54 -2.14 11.65 6.87
C ASN A 54 -1.42 10.39 7.33
N LEU A 55 -0.60 9.79 6.47
CA LEU A 55 0.35 8.78 6.89
C LEU A 55 1.36 9.42 7.85
N LEU A 56 1.43 8.90 9.08
CA LEU A 56 2.38 9.35 10.09
C LEU A 56 3.67 8.53 10.06
N SER A 57 3.51 7.22 9.97
CA SER A 57 4.61 6.26 9.93
C SER A 57 4.13 4.95 9.32
N ARG A 58 5.07 4.11 8.93
CA ARG A 58 4.86 2.73 8.48
C ARG A 58 5.98 1.86 9.03
N TYR A 59 5.73 0.57 9.18
CA TYR A 59 6.81 -0.40 9.37
C TYR A 59 7.59 -0.51 8.07
N ASP A 60 8.92 -0.53 8.17
CA ASP A 60 9.79 -0.71 7.01
C ASP A 60 9.63 -2.12 6.45
N LEU A 61 9.62 -2.21 5.12
CA LEU A 61 9.60 -3.50 4.44
C LEU A 61 11.00 -4.10 4.43
N TYR A 62 11.03 -5.43 4.33
CA TYR A 62 12.27 -6.11 4.03
C TYR A 62 12.71 -5.77 2.60
N LYS A 63 14.03 -5.77 2.40
CA LYS A 63 14.67 -5.61 1.11
C LYS A 63 14.96 -6.97 0.50
N GLN A 64 14.91 -7.08 -0.83
CA GLN A 64 15.23 -8.30 -1.57
C GLN A 64 16.54 -8.96 -1.11
N GLN A 65 17.59 -8.17 -0.87
CA GLN A 65 18.89 -8.68 -0.41
C GLN A 65 18.84 -9.37 0.96
N GLN A 66 17.92 -8.95 1.83
CA GLN A 66 17.74 -9.55 3.16
C GLN A 66 17.06 -10.92 3.10
N MET A 67 16.41 -11.24 1.98
CA MET A 67 15.64 -12.47 1.79
C MET A 67 16.44 -13.59 1.14
N LEU A 68 17.71 -13.34 0.78
CA LEU A 68 18.57 -14.35 0.19
C LEU A 68 18.71 -15.56 1.13
N ASN A 69 18.41 -16.75 0.61
CA ASN A 69 18.42 -18.02 1.34
C ASN A 69 17.35 -18.16 2.44
N LEU A 70 16.38 -17.24 2.51
CA LEU A 70 15.24 -17.36 3.41
C LEU A 70 14.16 -18.22 2.74
N HIS A 71 13.78 -19.32 3.40
CA HIS A 71 12.66 -20.16 2.95
C HIS A 71 11.45 -19.83 3.82
N LEU A 72 10.36 -19.38 3.21
CA LEU A 72 9.10 -19.10 3.89
C LEU A 72 7.98 -20.04 3.40
N PRO A 73 6.98 -20.32 4.24
CA PRO A 73 6.96 -20.06 5.69
C PRO A 73 8.01 -20.91 6.43
N ASN A 74 8.41 -20.48 7.63
CA ASN A 74 9.32 -21.20 8.51
C ASN A 74 9.01 -20.99 10.00
N HIS A 75 9.88 -21.48 10.88
CA HIS A 75 9.69 -21.42 12.34
C HIS A 75 9.70 -20.00 12.93
N GLN A 76 10.26 -19.00 12.22
CA GLN A 76 10.24 -17.59 12.62
C GLN A 76 9.09 -16.82 11.95
N PHE A 77 8.75 -17.19 10.72
CA PHE A 77 7.75 -16.53 9.90
C PHE A 77 6.67 -17.52 9.48
N ALA A 78 5.49 -17.42 10.07
CA ALA A 78 4.38 -18.34 9.84
C ALA A 78 3.69 -18.18 8.46
N SER A 79 4.08 -17.18 7.66
CA SER A 79 3.56 -16.91 6.32
C SER A 79 4.71 -16.58 5.38
N ASP A 80 4.49 -16.83 4.10
CA ASP A 80 5.27 -16.38 2.94
C ASP A 80 5.09 -14.88 2.63
N HIS A 81 4.06 -14.23 3.19
CA HIS A 81 3.86 -12.78 3.12
C HIS A 81 4.29 -12.08 4.41
N PHE A 82 4.88 -10.89 4.25
CA PHE A 82 5.26 -10.01 5.36
C PHE A 82 4.12 -9.08 5.75
N LEU A 83 4.05 -8.76 7.04
CA LEU A 83 3.07 -7.83 7.57
C LEU A 83 3.30 -6.42 7.01
N LEU A 84 2.27 -5.85 6.39
CA LEU A 84 2.20 -4.41 6.13
C LEU A 84 1.51 -3.72 7.32
N ALA A 85 2.10 -2.62 7.79
CA ALA A 85 1.56 -1.85 8.89
C ALA A 85 1.83 -0.35 8.70
N ALA A 86 0.77 0.44 8.78
CA ALA A 86 0.81 1.90 8.62
C ALA A 86 -0.04 2.59 9.68
N LYS A 87 0.46 3.72 10.19
CA LYS A 87 -0.22 4.56 11.17
C LYS A 87 -0.72 5.82 10.48
N PHE A 88 -2.01 6.08 10.61
CA PHE A 88 -2.65 7.26 10.02
C PHE A 88 -3.20 8.21 11.08
N ALA A 89 -3.03 9.51 10.87
CA ALA A 89 -3.77 10.54 11.59
C ALA A 89 -4.99 10.97 10.78
N LEU A 90 -6.17 10.80 11.37
CA LEU A 90 -7.42 11.31 10.84
C LEU A 90 -7.64 12.75 11.32
N LYS A 91 -7.61 13.71 10.40
CA LYS A 91 -8.02 15.10 10.68
C LYS A 91 -9.46 15.28 10.21
N LEU A 92 -10.37 15.58 11.15
CA LEU A 92 -11.76 15.94 10.83
C LEU A 92 -11.86 17.46 10.69
N LYS A 93 -12.53 17.97 9.65
CA LYS A 93 -12.90 19.40 9.66
C LYS A 93 -13.97 19.63 10.72
N LYS A 94 -13.72 20.56 11.64
CA LYS A 94 -14.75 21.03 12.58
C LYS A 94 -15.87 21.65 11.75
N LYS A 95 -17.12 21.17 11.90
CA LYS A 95 -18.29 21.88 11.38
C LYS A 95 -18.29 23.29 11.99
N LYS A 96 -18.27 24.34 11.16
CA LYS A 96 -18.60 25.69 11.63
C LYS A 96 -20.03 25.61 12.17
N LYS A 97 -20.22 25.87 13.47
CA LYS A 97 -21.57 26.09 14.01
C LYS A 97 -22.11 27.35 13.32
N LYS A 98 -23.20 27.21 12.59
CA LYS A 98 -24.01 28.34 12.11
C LYS A 98 -24.77 28.92 13.29
#